data_AF-A0A7S1LEC7-F1
#
_entry.id   AF-A0A7S1LEC7-F1
#
_cell.length_a   1.000
_cell.length_b   1.000
_cell.length_c   1.000
_cell.angle_alpha   90.00
_cell.angle_beta   90.00
_cell.angle_gamma   90.00
#
_symmetry.space_group_name_H-M   'P 1'
#
loop_
_entity.id
_entity.type
_entity.pdbx_description
1 polymer ?
#
loop_
_entity_poly.entity_id
_entity_poly.type
_entity_poly.pdbx_seq_one_letter_code
_entity_poly.pdbx_strand_id
1 'polypeptide(L)'
;TGSSPKTGPQQLARWRRCFTSVTPCAAVSFLRMMHRAFGGYVVITALTYCLGEGFAFPLGSMATKVYFLETLHLDGATSARYTVLLRIGWITKPVVGMLSDALPLGGYRRSSYIVLACVLGVVGWSVLGSADLSAKATLPFLVMGSLSFAVPDVMLDAYTAALVGRAPEHASNTQVLSFGAFGIGGLLAASVSGALL
;
A
#
# COMPACT_ATOMS: atom_id res chain seq x y z
N THR A 1 42.70 -10.88 -15.25
CA THR A 1 42.30 -12.26 -15.60
C THR A 1 40.90 -12.21 -16.20
N GLY A 2 40.79 -12.55 -17.48
CA GLY A 2 39.71 -12.12 -18.37
C GLY A 2 38.35 -12.77 -18.12
N SER A 3 37.30 -11.94 -18.12
CA SER A 3 35.91 -12.36 -18.20
C SER A 3 35.53 -12.64 -19.66
N SER A 4 35.48 -13.93 -20.03
CA SER A 4 34.95 -14.37 -21.32
C SER A 4 33.46 -13.98 -21.46
N PRO A 5 32.99 -13.49 -22.63
CA PRO A 5 31.61 -13.10 -22.83
C PRO A 5 30.72 -14.35 -22.85
N LYS A 6 29.78 -14.44 -21.89
CA LYS A 6 28.85 -15.58 -21.78
C LYS A 6 28.00 -15.67 -23.04
N THR A 7 28.10 -16.79 -23.75
CA THR A 7 27.42 -17.06 -25.02
C THR A 7 25.90 -17.02 -24.86
N GLY A 8 25.20 -16.30 -25.75
CA GLY A 8 23.74 -16.10 -25.77
C GLY A 8 22.84 -17.30 -25.44
N PRO A 9 23.14 -18.55 -25.88
CA PRO A 9 22.31 -19.71 -25.54
C PRO A 9 22.32 -20.11 -24.05
N GLN A 10 23.41 -19.88 -23.30
CA GLN A 10 23.47 -20.19 -21.87
C GLN A 10 22.67 -19.20 -21.03
N GLN A 11 22.65 -17.92 -21.43
CA GLN A 11 21.76 -16.93 -20.81
C GLN A 11 20.29 -17.27 -21.10
N LEU A 12 19.93 -17.56 -22.35
CA LEU A 12 18.55 -17.92 -22.73
C LEU A 12 18.02 -19.14 -21.97
N ALA A 13 18.86 -20.16 -21.74
CA ALA A 13 18.50 -21.32 -20.92
C ALA A 13 18.30 -20.99 -19.43
N ARG A 14 19.02 -20.00 -18.90
CA ARG A 14 18.85 -19.48 -17.53
C ARG A 14 17.57 -18.65 -17.39
N TRP A 15 17.29 -17.79 -18.38
CA TRP A 15 16.04 -17.02 -18.46
C TRP A 15 14.81 -17.93 -18.57
N ARG A 16 14.88 -18.97 -19.41
CA ARG A 16 13.82 -19.99 -19.53
C ARG A 16 13.57 -20.74 -18.22
N ARG A 17 14.62 -21.08 -17.47
CA ARG A 17 14.48 -21.71 -16.14
C ARG A 17 13.93 -20.77 -15.06
N CYS A 18 14.28 -19.49 -15.10
CA CYS A 18 13.67 -18.47 -14.22
C CYS A 18 12.19 -18.26 -14.54
N PHE A 19 11.81 -18.26 -15.82
CA PHE A 19 10.41 -18.10 -16.23
C PHE A 19 9.57 -19.34 -15.91
N THR A 20 10.12 -20.56 -16.02
CA THR A 20 9.41 -21.78 -15.65
C THR A 20 9.33 -22.03 -14.15
N SER A 21 10.07 -21.29 -13.32
CA SER A 21 10.04 -21.44 -11.86
C SER A 21 8.98 -20.59 -11.15
N VAL A 22 8.17 -19.81 -11.87
CA VAL A 22 6.94 -19.18 -11.31
C VAL A 22 5.82 -20.22 -11.29
N THR A 23 6.08 -21.35 -10.62
CA THR A 23 5.08 -22.39 -10.43
C THR A 23 4.23 -22.02 -9.22
N PRO A 24 2.90 -22.26 -9.20
CA PRO A 24 2.07 -22.06 -8.00
C PRO A 24 2.66 -22.73 -6.75
N CYS A 25 3.32 -23.87 -6.93
CA CYS A 25 4.05 -24.57 -5.87
C CYS A 25 5.20 -23.75 -5.26
N ALA A 26 5.93 -22.97 -6.08
CA ALA A 26 7.01 -22.10 -5.61
C ALA A 26 6.46 -20.95 -4.76
N ALA A 27 5.36 -20.32 -5.18
CA ALA A 27 4.69 -19.27 -4.40
C ALA A 27 4.17 -19.80 -3.06
N VAL A 28 3.54 -20.97 -3.04
CA VAL A 28 3.09 -21.61 -1.79
C VAL A 28 4.28 -21.96 -0.89
N SER A 29 5.39 -22.45 -1.46
CA SER A 29 6.59 -22.75 -0.69
C SER A 29 7.22 -21.50 -0.06
N PHE A 30 7.22 -20.37 -0.78
CA PHE A 30 7.67 -19.08 -0.29
C PHE A 30 6.78 -18.55 0.84
N LEU A 31 5.45 -18.62 0.69
CA LEU A 31 4.52 -18.21 1.75
C LEU A 31 4.67 -19.08 3.00
N ARG A 32 4.87 -20.40 2.85
CA ARG A 32 5.16 -21.29 3.98
C ARG A 32 6.47 -20.95 4.67
N MET A 33 7.52 -20.61 3.91
CA MET A 33 8.80 -20.15 4.46
C MET A 33 8.61 -18.88 5.29
N MET A 34 7.94 -17.87 4.72
CA MET A 34 7.68 -16.61 5.42
C MET A 34 6.80 -16.80 6.66
N HIS A 35 5.76 -17.64 6.58
CA HIS A 35 4.89 -17.91 7.72
C HIS A 35 5.63 -18.64 8.85
N ARG A 36 6.62 -19.49 8.53
CA ARG A 36 7.46 -20.11 9.56
C ARG A 36 8.39 -19.09 10.23
N ALA A 37 8.90 -18.12 9.49
CA ALA A 37 9.80 -17.08 10.01
C ALA A 37 9.06 -16.00 10.84
N PHE A 38 7.91 -15.55 10.37
CA PHE A 38 7.22 -14.36 10.92
C PHE A 38 5.79 -14.64 11.42
N GLY A 39 5.30 -15.87 11.30
CA GLY A 39 3.97 -16.27 11.77
C GLY A 39 2.84 -15.54 11.04
N GLY A 40 1.80 -15.17 11.80
CA GLY A 40 0.60 -14.49 11.30
C GLY A 40 0.84 -13.10 10.69
N TYR A 41 2.02 -12.50 10.92
CA TYR A 41 2.38 -11.22 10.30
C TYR A 41 2.32 -11.26 8.77
N VAL A 42 2.71 -12.38 8.17
CA VAL A 42 2.71 -12.57 6.71
C VAL A 42 1.32 -12.36 6.12
N VAL A 43 0.30 -12.88 6.80
CA VAL A 43 -1.10 -12.77 6.36
C VAL A 43 -1.57 -11.33 6.50
N ILE A 44 -1.29 -10.68 7.63
CA ILE A 44 -1.69 -9.29 7.87
C ILE A 44 -1.05 -8.35 6.83
N THR A 45 0.26 -8.46 6.61
CA THR A 45 0.97 -7.64 5.63
C THR A 45 0.48 -7.89 4.21
N ALA A 46 0.32 -9.15 3.82
CA ALA A 46 -0.19 -9.48 2.48
C ALA A 46 -1.61 -8.92 2.28
N LEU A 47 -2.49 -9.04 3.27
CA LEU A 47 -3.85 -8.51 3.19
C LEU A 47 -3.87 -6.98 3.12
N THR A 48 -3.10 -6.28 3.95
CA THR A 48 -3.09 -4.81 3.96
C THR A 48 -2.49 -4.24 2.69
N TYR A 49 -1.37 -4.78 2.18
CA TYR A 49 -0.79 -4.32 0.92
C TYR A 49 -1.66 -4.69 -0.28
N CYS A 50 -2.33 -5.84 -0.27
CA CYS A 50 -3.24 -6.22 -1.35
C CYS A 50 -4.52 -5.36 -1.34
N LEU A 51 -5.24 -5.32 -0.23
CA LEU A 51 -6.55 -4.67 -0.15
C LEU A 51 -6.45 -3.16 0.05
N GLY A 52 -5.54 -2.69 0.91
CA GLY A 52 -5.36 -1.27 1.20
C GLY A 52 -4.64 -0.56 0.07
N GLU A 53 -3.36 -0.90 -0.11
CA GLU A 53 -2.47 -0.20 -1.04
C GLU A 53 -2.69 -0.59 -2.51
N GLY A 54 -2.87 -1.88 -2.78
CA GLY A 54 -3.04 -2.38 -4.14
C GLY A 54 -4.45 -2.13 -4.69
N PHE A 55 -5.47 -2.43 -3.89
CA PHE A 55 -6.86 -2.38 -4.35
C PHE A 55 -7.53 -1.02 -4.10
N ALA A 56 -7.64 -0.60 -2.83
CA ALA A 56 -8.43 0.55 -2.45
C ALA A 56 -7.75 1.89 -2.79
N PHE A 57 -6.43 2.02 -2.62
CA PHE A 57 -5.74 3.29 -2.88
C PHE A 57 -5.84 3.75 -4.34
N PRO A 58 -5.62 2.90 -5.37
CA PRO A 58 -5.79 3.30 -6.76
C PRO A 58 -7.24 3.67 -7.08
N LEU A 59 -8.21 2.90 -6.58
CA LEU A 59 -9.64 3.20 -6.76
C LEU A 59 -10.00 4.56 -6.13
N GLY A 60 -9.58 4.83 -4.90
CA GLY A 60 -9.79 6.11 -4.24
C GLY A 60 -9.12 7.28 -4.97
N SER A 61 -7.92 7.06 -5.52
CA SER A 61 -7.20 8.05 -6.33
C SER A 61 -7.96 8.39 -7.62
N MET A 62 -8.55 7.39 -8.29
CA MET A 62 -9.37 7.61 -9.47
C MET A 62 -10.71 8.28 -9.12
N ALA A 63 -11.40 7.79 -8.09
CA ALA A 63 -12.66 8.37 -7.61
C ALA A 63 -12.50 9.85 -7.23
N THR A 64 -11.39 10.21 -6.58
CA THR A 64 -11.09 11.61 -6.24
C THR A 64 -10.92 12.49 -7.49
N LYS A 65 -10.26 11.97 -8.54
CA LYS A 65 -10.09 12.71 -9.80
C LYS A 65 -11.43 12.92 -10.51
N VAL A 66 -12.26 11.89 -10.59
CA VAL A 66 -13.61 11.97 -11.16
C VAL A 66 -14.43 12.98 -10.36
N TYR A 67 -14.42 12.90 -9.03
CA TYR A 67 -15.13 13.84 -8.16
C TYR A 67 -14.69 15.30 -8.37
N PHE A 68 -13.39 15.56 -8.54
CA PHE A 68 -12.89 16.91 -8.82
C PHE A 68 -13.37 17.47 -10.16
N LEU A 69 -13.41 16.65 -11.20
CA LEU A 69 -13.72 17.09 -12.55
C LEU A 69 -15.23 17.12 -12.83
N GLU A 70 -15.96 16.10 -12.38
CA GLU A 70 -17.37 15.90 -12.69
C GLU A 70 -18.32 16.47 -11.64
N THR A 71 -17.96 16.42 -10.36
CA THR A 71 -18.84 16.91 -9.28
C THR A 71 -18.52 18.36 -8.91
N LEU A 72 -17.23 18.66 -8.72
CA LEU A 72 -16.79 20.00 -8.32
C LEU A 72 -16.47 20.92 -9.50
N HIS A 73 -16.43 20.38 -10.73
CA HIS A 73 -16.09 21.12 -11.96
C HIS A 73 -14.83 21.98 -11.84
N LEU A 74 -13.81 21.46 -11.16
CA LEU A 74 -12.56 22.18 -10.93
C LEU A 74 -11.71 22.24 -12.20
N ASP A 75 -11.04 23.37 -12.41
CA ASP A 75 -10.01 23.46 -13.44
C ASP A 75 -8.80 22.56 -13.09
N GLY A 76 -8.01 22.21 -14.12
CA GLY A 76 -6.87 21.33 -13.95
C GLY A 76 -5.81 21.87 -12.98
N ALA A 77 -5.59 23.19 -12.93
CA ALA A 77 -4.61 23.79 -12.04
C ALA A 77 -5.08 23.74 -10.57
N THR A 78 -6.36 24.01 -10.31
CA THR A 78 -6.94 23.87 -8.97
C THR A 78 -6.95 22.41 -8.52
N SER A 79 -7.36 21.47 -9.37
CA SER A 79 -7.33 20.04 -9.07
C SER A 79 -5.92 19.55 -8.73
N ALA A 80 -4.90 20.04 -9.43
CA ALA A 80 -3.50 19.73 -9.13
C ALA A 80 -3.07 20.27 -7.76
N ARG A 81 -3.45 21.51 -7.42
CA ARG A 81 -3.16 22.09 -6.09
C ARG A 81 -3.76 21.25 -4.97
N TYR A 82 -5.01 20.82 -5.11
CA TYR A 82 -5.68 19.97 -4.12
C TYR A 82 -4.99 18.61 -4.01
N THR A 83 -4.62 18.00 -5.14
CA THR A 83 -3.88 16.74 -5.17
C THR A 83 -2.55 16.82 -4.41
N VAL A 84 -1.84 17.96 -4.51
CA VAL A 84 -0.62 18.19 -3.73
C VAL A 84 -0.91 18.24 -2.24
N LEU A 85 -2.01 18.87 -1.81
CA LEU A 85 -2.43 18.88 -0.41
C LEU A 85 -2.75 17.47 0.10
N LEU A 86 -3.31 16.59 -0.74
CA LEU A 86 -3.56 15.21 -0.34
C LEU A 86 -2.28 14.42 -0.09
N ARG A 87 -1.15 14.80 -0.71
CA ARG A 87 0.16 14.19 -0.42
C ARG A 87 0.69 14.53 0.96
N ILE A 88 0.10 15.51 1.67
CA ILE A 88 0.49 15.82 3.05
C ILE A 88 0.35 14.58 3.95
N GLY A 89 -0.69 13.75 3.76
CA GLY A 89 -0.83 12.50 4.52
C GLY A 89 0.35 11.53 4.33
N TRP A 90 0.97 11.54 3.16
CA TRP A 90 2.16 10.72 2.87
C TRP A 90 3.45 11.36 3.41
N ILE A 91 3.50 12.68 3.49
CA ILE A 91 4.63 13.43 4.06
C ILE A 91 4.67 13.30 5.59
N THR A 92 3.52 13.14 6.25
CA THR A 92 3.45 13.00 7.72
C THR A 92 3.92 11.64 8.23
N LYS A 93 4.27 10.69 7.35
CA LYS A 93 4.72 9.34 7.75
C LYS A 93 5.80 9.34 8.84
N PRO A 94 6.91 10.12 8.75
CA PRO A 94 7.93 10.13 9.81
C PRO A 94 7.35 10.59 11.16
N VAL A 95 6.46 11.58 11.13
CA VAL A 95 5.80 12.13 12.33
C VAL A 95 4.92 11.07 12.98
N VAL A 96 4.12 10.36 12.19
CA VAL A 96 3.24 9.30 12.67
C VAL A 96 4.06 8.12 13.23
N GLY A 97 5.16 7.77 12.57
CA GLY A 97 6.10 6.76 13.06
C GLY A 97 6.65 7.12 14.45
N MET A 98 7.20 8.34 14.59
CA MET A 98 7.69 8.86 15.88
C MET A 98 6.61 8.89 16.95
N LEU A 99 5.39 9.32 16.59
CA LEU A 99 4.26 9.43 17.52
C LEU A 99 3.87 8.05 18.06
N SER A 100 3.81 7.04 17.19
CA SER A 100 3.47 5.66 17.60
C SER A 100 4.52 5.02 18.51
N ASP A 101 5.77 5.45 18.39
CA ASP A 101 6.84 4.96 19.26
C ASP A 101 6.83 5.65 20.63
N ALA A 102 6.45 6.94 20.68
CA ALA A 102 6.42 7.77 21.89
C ALA A 102 5.13 7.66 22.73
N LEU A 103 3.97 7.46 22.11
CA LEU A 103 2.66 7.48 22.78
C LEU A 103 1.85 6.19 22.53
N PRO A 104 1.89 5.21 23.45
CA PRO A 104 0.99 4.06 23.38
C PRO A 104 -0.46 4.48 23.67
N LEU A 105 -1.33 4.44 22.65
CA LEU A 105 -2.77 4.68 22.83
C LEU A 105 -3.46 3.41 23.38
N GLY A 106 -3.97 3.48 24.60
CA GLY A 106 -4.75 2.40 25.22
C GLY A 106 -3.95 1.13 25.49
N GLY A 107 -2.63 1.23 25.70
CA GLY A 107 -1.75 0.09 25.98
C GLY A 107 -1.27 -0.69 24.75
N TYR A 108 -1.82 -0.41 23.56
CA TYR A 108 -1.38 -0.99 22.29
C TYR A 108 -0.60 0.06 21.47
N ARG A 109 0.65 -0.25 21.09
CA ARG A 109 1.54 0.72 20.44
C ARG A 109 1.19 1.03 18.99
N ARG A 110 0.88 0.01 18.17
CA ARG A 110 0.74 0.17 16.70
C ARG A 110 -0.66 -0.15 16.16
N SER A 111 -1.33 -1.15 16.72
CA SER A 111 -2.66 -1.59 16.26
C SER A 111 -3.75 -0.52 16.44
N SER A 112 -3.71 0.26 17.52
CA SER A 112 -4.68 1.34 17.77
C SER A 112 -4.65 2.43 16.70
N TYR A 113 -3.45 2.76 16.19
CA TYR A 113 -3.28 3.79 15.15
C TYR A 113 -3.85 3.33 13.80
N ILE A 114 -3.67 2.05 13.47
CA ILE A 114 -4.24 1.47 12.24
C ILE A 114 -5.77 1.54 12.30
N VAL A 115 -6.37 1.10 13.42
CA VAL A 115 -7.83 1.12 13.58
C VAL A 115 -8.37 2.56 13.51
N LEU A 116 -7.73 3.51 14.19
CA LEU A 116 -8.11 4.92 14.13
C LEU A 116 -8.06 5.45 12.69
N ALA A 117 -6.99 5.15 11.96
CA ALA A 117 -6.85 5.55 10.57
C ALA A 117 -7.94 4.94 9.66
N CYS A 118 -8.29 3.66 9.86
CA CYS A 118 -9.39 3.02 9.15
C CYS A 118 -10.73 3.70 9.45
N VAL A 119 -11.01 4.02 10.72
CA VAL A 119 -12.26 4.73 11.11
C VAL A 119 -12.31 6.11 10.45
N LEU A 120 -11.22 6.88 10.49
CA LEU A 120 -11.13 8.17 9.81
C LEU A 120 -11.36 8.05 8.29
N GLY A 121 -10.79 7.01 7.68
CA GLY A 121 -11.03 6.70 6.26
C GLY A 121 -12.49 6.43 5.96
N VAL A 122 -13.14 5.54 6.75
CA VAL A 122 -14.56 5.22 6.58
C VAL A 122 -15.42 6.47 6.70
N VAL A 123 -15.19 7.31 7.70
CA VAL A 123 -15.92 8.58 7.88
C VAL A 123 -15.68 9.50 6.69
N GLY A 124 -14.41 9.70 6.29
CA GLY A 124 -14.06 10.58 5.17
C GLY A 124 -14.71 10.17 3.87
N TRP A 125 -14.57 8.90 3.47
CA TRP A 125 -15.17 8.39 2.24
C TRP A 125 -16.70 8.35 2.29
N SER A 126 -17.30 8.03 3.45
CA SER A 126 -18.77 8.00 3.58
C SER A 126 -19.37 9.39 3.45
N VAL A 127 -18.76 10.41 4.04
CA VAL A 127 -19.22 11.80 3.92
C VAL A 127 -19.07 12.30 2.49
N LEU A 128 -17.94 12.02 1.83
CA LEU A 128 -17.72 12.37 0.44
C LEU A 128 -18.72 11.72 -0.52
N GLY A 129 -19.19 10.51 -0.21
CA GLY A 129 -20.18 9.80 -1.01
C GLY A 129 -21.64 10.16 -0.74
N SER A 130 -21.94 10.89 0.34
CA SER A 130 -23.33 11.16 0.77
C SER A 130 -23.71 12.63 0.84
N ALA A 131 -22.74 13.54 0.91
CA ALA A 131 -22.99 14.98 1.05
C ALA A 131 -22.41 15.78 -0.13
N ASP A 132 -23.22 16.70 -0.66
CA ASP A 132 -22.77 17.69 -1.63
C ASP A 132 -21.94 18.77 -0.91
N LEU A 133 -20.61 18.61 -0.96
CA LEU A 133 -19.68 19.51 -0.29
C LEU A 133 -19.07 20.51 -1.27
N SER A 134 -18.90 21.76 -0.82
CA SER A 134 -18.06 22.72 -1.53
C SER A 134 -16.60 22.25 -1.59
N ALA A 135 -15.84 22.68 -2.61
CA ALA A 135 -14.45 22.26 -2.79
C ALA A 135 -13.59 22.40 -1.51
N LYS A 136 -13.74 23.51 -0.76
CA LYS A 136 -13.01 23.73 0.49
C LYS A 136 -13.42 22.77 1.61
N ALA A 137 -14.71 22.42 1.70
CA ALA A 137 -15.23 21.51 2.71
C ALA A 137 -14.85 20.05 2.44
N THR A 138 -14.60 19.69 1.17
CA THR A 138 -14.15 18.36 0.74
C THR A 138 -12.72 18.03 1.21
N LEU A 139 -11.84 19.04 1.28
CA LEU A 139 -10.42 18.88 1.65
C LEU A 139 -10.15 18.08 2.93
N PRO A 140 -10.73 18.42 4.10
CA PRO A 140 -10.46 17.69 5.33
C PRO A 140 -10.83 16.20 5.23
N PHE A 141 -11.93 15.86 4.57
CA PHE A 141 -12.36 14.47 4.39
C PHE A 141 -11.45 13.70 3.43
N LEU A 142 -10.95 14.35 2.38
CA LEU A 142 -9.94 13.74 1.51
C LEU A 142 -8.59 13.56 2.21
N VAL A 143 -8.21 14.47 3.12
CA VAL A 143 -7.03 14.29 3.97
C VAL A 143 -7.22 13.12 4.93
N MET A 144 -8.41 12.96 5.53
CA MET A 144 -8.75 11.77 6.33
C MET A 144 -8.64 10.48 5.49
N GLY A 145 -9.13 10.50 4.25
CA GLY A 145 -8.96 9.41 3.29
C GLY A 145 -7.49 9.10 3.01
N SER A 146 -6.66 10.12 2.75
CA SER A 146 -5.21 9.96 2.52
C SER A 146 -4.48 9.38 3.74
N LEU A 147 -4.81 9.86 4.95
CA LEU A 147 -4.25 9.33 6.20
C LEU A 147 -4.64 7.87 6.45
N SER A 148 -5.83 7.45 6.00
CA SER A 148 -6.29 6.06 6.15
C SER A 148 -5.42 5.05 5.39
N PHE A 149 -4.71 5.47 4.35
CA PHE A 149 -3.70 4.66 3.64
C PHE A 149 -2.30 4.86 4.21
N ALA A 150 -1.91 6.11 4.43
CA ALA A 150 -0.55 6.43 4.85
C ALA A 150 -0.18 5.89 6.24
N VAL A 151 -1.13 5.86 7.19
CA VAL A 151 -0.87 5.41 8.57
C VAL A 151 -0.65 3.89 8.65
N PRO A 152 -1.52 3.02 8.10
CA PRO A 152 -1.25 1.59 8.07
C PRO A 152 0.07 1.22 7.39
N ASP A 153 0.42 1.89 6.28
CA ASP A 153 1.67 1.62 5.56
C ASP A 153 2.90 1.90 6.42
N VAL A 154 2.99 3.07 7.08
CA VAL A 154 4.14 3.36 7.97
C VAL A 154 4.18 2.45 9.21
N MET A 155 3.02 2.03 9.72
CA MET A 155 2.98 1.06 10.82
C MET A 155 3.50 -0.31 10.40
N LEU A 156 3.18 -0.74 9.18
CA LEU A 156 3.70 -1.99 8.61
C LEU A 156 5.19 -1.90 8.38
N ASP A 157 5.71 -0.81 7.82
CA ASP A 157 7.15 -0.59 7.62
C ASP A 157 7.90 -0.68 8.96
N ALA A 158 7.43 0.02 9.98
CA ALA A 158 8.01 -0.02 11.32
C ALA A 158 7.97 -1.42 11.93
N TYR A 159 6.94 -2.21 11.63
CA TYR A 159 6.81 -3.60 12.09
C TYR A 159 7.69 -4.56 11.30
N THR A 160 7.79 -4.39 9.97
CA THR A 160 8.74 -5.13 9.13
C THR A 160 10.16 -4.91 9.62
N ALA A 161 10.55 -3.66 9.87
CA ALA A 161 11.88 -3.32 10.35
C ALA A 161 12.21 -4.01 11.69
N ALA A 162 11.25 -4.02 12.63
CA ALA A 162 11.40 -4.70 13.91
C ALA A 162 11.53 -6.23 13.78
N LEU A 163 10.79 -6.85 12.84
CA LEU A 163 10.85 -8.29 12.58
C LEU A 163 12.12 -8.70 11.84
N VAL A 164 12.52 -7.94 10.82
CA VAL A 164 13.74 -8.19 10.05
C VAL A 164 14.97 -8.11 10.94
N GLY A 165 14.95 -7.26 11.98
CA GLY A 165 16.00 -7.25 13.00
C GLY A 165 16.19 -8.59 13.74
N ARG A 166 15.18 -9.47 13.75
CA ARG A 166 15.24 -10.81 14.36
C ARG A 166 15.61 -11.91 13.37
N ALA A 167 15.35 -11.71 12.08
CA ALA A 167 15.61 -12.67 11.00
C ALA A 167 16.13 -11.93 9.74
N PRO A 168 17.36 -11.40 9.78
CA PRO A 168 17.92 -10.57 8.71
C PRO A 168 18.07 -11.30 7.37
N GLU A 169 18.20 -12.63 7.39
CA GLU A 169 18.26 -13.49 6.20
C GLU A 169 17.00 -13.41 5.32
N HIS A 170 15.90 -12.87 5.86
CA HIS A 170 14.62 -12.73 5.17
C HIS A 170 14.24 -11.29 4.85
N ALA A 171 15.14 -10.32 5.04
CA ALA A 171 14.89 -8.89 4.80
C ALA A 171 14.39 -8.58 3.37
N SER A 172 14.99 -9.19 2.36
CA SER A 172 14.55 -8.99 0.97
C SER A 172 13.22 -9.69 0.68
N ASN A 173 12.95 -10.82 1.33
CA ASN A 173 11.74 -11.60 1.13
C ASN A 173 10.49 -10.85 1.64
N THR A 174 10.60 -10.05 2.70
CA THR A 174 9.47 -9.22 3.17
C THR A 174 9.06 -8.18 2.13
N GLN A 175 10.01 -7.58 1.42
CA GLN A 175 9.73 -6.64 0.33
C GLN A 175 9.09 -7.32 -0.88
N VAL A 176 9.55 -8.52 -1.24
CA VAL A 176 8.93 -9.34 -2.29
C VAL A 176 7.48 -9.69 -1.92
N LEU A 177 7.22 -10.02 -0.65
CA LEU A 177 5.87 -10.28 -0.15
C LEU A 177 4.98 -9.03 -0.28
N SER A 178 5.42 -7.88 0.22
CA SER A 178 4.63 -6.63 0.21
C SER A 178 4.33 -6.15 -1.21
N PHE A 179 5.35 -6.02 -2.06
CA PHE A 179 5.14 -5.57 -3.44
C PHE A 179 4.42 -6.60 -4.31
N GLY A 180 4.62 -7.90 -4.04
CA GLY A 180 3.85 -8.96 -4.69
C GLY A 180 2.37 -8.86 -4.36
N ALA A 181 2.03 -8.67 -3.08
CA ALA A 181 0.66 -8.47 -2.62
C ALA A 181 0.04 -7.18 -3.20
N PHE A 182 0.78 -6.07 -3.18
CA PHE A 182 0.40 -4.82 -3.81
C PHE A 182 0.06 -5.00 -5.30
N GLY A 183 0.91 -5.71 -6.04
CA GLY A 183 0.68 -5.99 -7.47
C GLY A 183 -0.60 -6.80 -7.71
N ILE A 184 -0.89 -7.81 -6.89
CA ILE A 184 -2.13 -8.58 -6.96
C ILE A 184 -3.34 -7.67 -6.72
N GLY A 185 -3.29 -6.83 -5.68
CA GLY A 185 -4.35 -5.85 -5.40
C GLY A 185 -4.57 -4.87 -6.55
N GLY A 186 -3.48 -4.38 -7.16
CA GLY A 186 -3.54 -3.48 -8.31
C GLY A 186 -4.18 -4.11 -9.55
N LEU A 187 -3.93 -5.40 -9.80
CA LEU A 187 -4.62 -6.14 -10.86
C LEU A 187 -6.12 -6.24 -10.60
N LEU A 188 -6.51 -6.53 -9.35
CA LEU A 188 -7.92 -6.53 -8.96
C LEU A 188 -8.54 -5.14 -9.12
N ALA A 189 -7.85 -4.09 -8.69
CA ALA A 189 -8.31 -2.70 -8.86
C ALA A 189 -8.56 -2.38 -10.33
N ALA A 190 -7.60 -2.70 -11.20
CA ALA A 190 -7.69 -2.46 -12.63
C ALA A 190 -8.86 -3.20 -13.28
N SER A 191 -9.14 -4.44 -12.83
CA SER A 191 -10.25 -5.23 -13.35
C SER A 191 -11.63 -4.64 -13.02
N VAL A 192 -11.76 -3.97 -11.87
CA VAL A 192 -13.02 -3.37 -11.42
C VAL A 192 -13.12 -1.90 -11.85
N SER A 193 -12.01 -1.16 -11.90
CA SER A 193 -11.99 0.26 -12.22
C SER A 193 -12.55 0.55 -13.62
N GLY A 194 -12.32 -0.36 -14.57
CA GLY A 194 -12.85 -0.22 -15.93
C GLY A 194 -14.38 -0.38 -16.04
N ALA A 195 -15.02 -1.01 -15.05
CA ALA A 195 -16.48 -1.14 -14.99
C ALA A 195 -17.15 -0.04 -14.15
N LEU A 196 -16.38 0.66 -13.33
CA LEU A 196 -16.84 1.76 -12.46
C LEU A 196 -16.74 3.14 -13.11
N LEU A 197 -16.01 3.26 -14.23
CA LEU A 197 -15.88 4.46 -15.07
C LEU A 197 -16.80 4.33 -16.29
#